data_AF-A0A8X6RSG1-F1
#
_entry.id   AF-A0A8X6RSG1-F1
#
_cell.length_a   1.000
_cell.length_b   1.000
_cell.length_c   1.000
_cell.angle_alpha   90.00
_cell.angle_beta   90.00
_cell.angle_gamma   90.00
#
_symmetry.space_group_name_H-M   'P 1'
#
loop_
_entity.id
_entity.type
_entity.pdbx_description
1 polymer ?
#
loop_
_entity_poly.entity_id
_entity_poly.type
_entity_poly.pdbx_seq_one_letter_code
_entity_poly.pdbx_strand_id
1 'polypeptide(L)'
;MEVAGVVEHIQLLDKSNWNSWKENMKFLLMERGFWSFIEGTELPLDETTATRRDKSEYKQQQDRALATIYYSIDEQYRTLISSTTNPSKKF
;
A
#
# COMPACT_ATOMS: atom_id res chain seq x y z
N MET A 1 -20.50 -24.19 -1.46
CA MET A 1 -19.44 -23.81 -2.41
C MET A 1 -18.74 -22.60 -1.81
N GLU A 2 -17.78 -22.85 -0.94
CA GLU A 2 -16.90 -21.79 -0.43
C GLU A 2 -15.85 -21.55 -1.50
N VAL A 3 -15.95 -20.42 -2.20
CA VAL A 3 -14.75 -19.82 -2.76
C VAL A 3 -14.04 -19.13 -1.61
N ALA A 4 -13.31 -19.91 -0.82
CA ALA A 4 -12.22 -19.40 0.00
C ALA A 4 -11.17 -18.90 -1.01
N GLY A 5 -11.40 -17.69 -1.53
CA GLY A 5 -10.47 -16.98 -2.39
C GLY A 5 -9.16 -16.93 -1.64
N VAL A 6 -8.16 -17.60 -2.21
CA VAL A 6 -6.81 -17.70 -1.66
C VAL A 6 -6.29 -16.28 -1.48
N VAL A 7 -6.41 -15.72 -0.29
CA VAL A 7 -5.57 -14.59 0.11
C VAL A 7 -4.21 -15.21 0.33
N GLU A 8 -3.44 -15.34 -0.75
CA GLU A 8 -2.06 -15.80 -0.67
C GLU A 8 -1.37 -14.95 0.38
N HIS A 9 -0.87 -15.62 1.43
CA HIS A 9 0.00 -14.97 2.39
C HIS A 9 1.21 -14.45 1.62
N ILE A 10 1.24 -13.13 1.36
CA ILE A 10 2.46 -12.49 0.89
C ILE A 10 3.53 -12.83 1.92
N GLN A 11 4.55 -13.57 1.48
CA GLN A 11 5.71 -13.84 2.30
C GLN A 11 6.29 -12.51 2.74
N LEU A 12 6.54 -12.32 4.04
CA LEU A 12 7.09 -11.08 4.54
C LEU A 12 8.40 -10.74 3.83
N LEU A 13 8.63 -9.47 3.52
CA LEU A 13 9.87 -9.02 2.91
C LEU A 13 11.05 -9.35 3.84
N ASP A 14 12.02 -10.07 3.29
CA ASP A 14 13.31 -10.36 3.88
C ASP A 14 14.45 -10.01 2.91
N LYS A 15 15.70 -10.27 3.32
CA LYS A 15 16.90 -9.97 2.52
C LYS A 15 17.03 -10.75 1.20
N SER A 16 16.23 -11.79 0.99
CA SER A 16 16.35 -12.76 -0.11
C SER A 16 15.20 -12.74 -1.11
N ASN A 17 14.05 -12.16 -0.75
CA ASN A 17 12.81 -12.29 -1.54
C ASN A 17 12.29 -10.99 -2.16
N TRP A 18 13.10 -9.92 -2.22
CA TRP A 18 12.69 -8.60 -2.69
C TRP A 18 11.89 -8.61 -4.00
N ASN A 19 12.36 -9.32 -5.04
CA ASN A 19 11.71 -9.33 -6.34
C ASN A 19 10.31 -9.95 -6.28
N SER A 20 10.17 -11.12 -5.63
CA SER A 20 8.88 -11.79 -5.46
C SER A 20 7.94 -11.00 -4.57
N TRP A 21 8.43 -10.45 -3.45
CA TRP A 21 7.64 -9.60 -2.57
C TRP A 21 7.12 -8.37 -3.31
N LYS A 22 7.97 -7.71 -4.09
CA LYS A 22 7.61 -6.51 -4.86
C LYS A 22 6.50 -6.78 -5.88
N GLU A 23 6.58 -7.89 -6.62
CA GLU A 23 5.54 -8.26 -7.59
C GLU A 23 4.22 -8.61 -6.89
N ASN A 24 4.27 -9.43 -5.84
CA ASN A 24 3.07 -9.79 -5.08
C ASN A 24 2.43 -8.56 -4.42
N MET A 25 3.24 -7.66 -3.87
CA MET A 25 2.77 -6.41 -3.26
C MET A 25 2.08 -5.51 -4.29
N LYS A 26 2.61 -5.44 -5.52
CA LYS A 26 1.97 -4.70 -6.61
C LYS A 26 0.57 -5.23 -6.89
N PHE A 27 0.40 -6.55 -7.04
CA PHE A 27 -0.91 -7.13 -7.32
C PHE A 27 -1.89 -6.97 -6.14
N LEU A 28 -1.41 -7.11 -4.89
CA LEU A 28 -2.24 -6.87 -3.71
C LEU A 28 -2.73 -5.42 -3.61
N LEU A 29 -1.86 -4.46 -3.91
CA LEU A 29 -2.24 -3.05 -3.93
C LEU A 29 -3.16 -2.73 -5.10
N MET A 30 -3.02 -3.39 -6.26
CA MET A 30 -3.96 -3.26 -7.37
C MET A 30 -5.35 -3.81 -7.01
N GLU A 31 -5.41 -5.01 -6.41
CA GLU A 31 -6.65 -5.62 -5.92
C GLU A 31 -7.39 -4.71 -4.94
N ARG A 32 -6.64 -4.05 -4.05
CA ARG A 32 -7.18 -3.13 -3.04
C ARG A 32 -7.44 -1.71 -3.55
N GLY A 33 -7.12 -1.41 -4.80
CA GLY A 33 -7.25 -0.07 -5.38
C GLY A 33 -6.28 0.96 -4.80
N PHE A 34 -5.16 0.52 -4.23
CA PHE A 34 -4.16 1.39 -3.61
C PHE A 34 -2.93 1.65 -4.49
N TRP A 35 -2.81 0.96 -5.63
CA TRP A 35 -1.62 1.04 -6.48
C TRP A 35 -1.36 2.45 -7.04
N SER A 36 -2.42 3.20 -7.35
CA SER A 36 -2.33 4.59 -7.82
C SER A 36 -1.64 5.52 -6.81
N PHE A 37 -1.84 5.32 -5.50
CA PHE A 37 -1.12 6.07 -4.46
C PHE A 37 0.39 5.81 -4.49
N ILE A 38 0.80 4.58 -4.79
CA ILE A 38 2.22 4.21 -4.87
C ILE A 38 2.86 4.78 -6.13
N GLU A 39 2.15 4.73 -7.27
CA GLU A 39 2.63 5.32 -8.52
C GLU A 39 2.56 6.86 -8.53
N GLY A 40 1.78 7.46 -7.64
CA GLY A 40 1.50 8.90 -7.64
C GLY A 40 0.64 9.32 -8.84
N THR A 41 -0.13 8.39 -9.41
CA THR A 41 -1.02 8.60 -10.58
C THR A 41 -2.46 8.93 -10.17
N GLU A 42 -2.73 9.00 -8.87
CA GLU A 42 -3.96 9.52 -8.29
C GLU A 42 -4.31 10.88 -8.90
N LEU A 43 -5.57 11.05 -9.30
CA LEU A 43 -6.07 12.40 -9.57
C LEU A 43 -6.12 13.17 -8.25
N PRO A 44 -5.53 14.37 -8.17
CA PRO A 44 -5.61 15.18 -6.97
C PRO A 44 -7.08 15.48 -6.66
N LEU A 45 -7.45 15.36 -5.38
CA LEU A 45 -8.74 15.84 -4.91
C LEU A 45 -8.85 17.34 -5.22
N ASP A 46 -9.91 17.73 -5.92
CA ASP A 46 -10.21 19.15 -6.15
C ASP A 46 -10.55 19.81 -4.81
N GLU A 47 -9.71 20.73 -4.35
CA GLU A 47 -9.85 21.36 -3.04
C GLU A 47 -11.16 22.15 -2.89
N THR A 48 -11.72 22.63 -3.99
CA THR A 48 -12.92 23.48 -4.05
C THR A 48 -14.22 22.68 -4.03
N THR A 49 -14.21 21.47 -4.59
CA THR A 49 -15.40 20.60 -4.69
C THR A 49 -15.36 19.41 -3.73
N ALA A 50 -14.17 18.98 -3.27
CA ALA A 50 -14.04 17.86 -2.35
C ALA A 50 -14.61 18.18 -0.97
N THR A 51 -15.52 17.32 -0.54
CA THR A 51 -16.12 17.39 0.80
C THR A 51 -15.11 17.01 1.87
N ARG A 52 -15.42 17.31 3.13
CA ARG A 52 -14.62 16.81 4.27
C ARG A 52 -14.55 15.27 4.29
N ARG A 53 -15.60 14.61 3.82
CA ARG A 53 -15.66 13.16 3.73
C ARG A 53 -14.66 12.64 2.71
N ASP A 54 -14.64 13.20 1.50
CA ASP A 54 -13.71 12.80 0.43
C ASP A 54 -12.25 12.93 0.88
N LYS A 55 -11.91 14.05 1.52
CA LYS A 55 -10.56 14.30 2.07
C LYS A 55 -10.19 13.26 3.15
N SER A 56 -11.15 12.88 4.00
CA SER A 56 -10.95 11.88 5.03
C SER A 56 -10.79 10.46 4.45
N GLU A 57 -11.60 10.10 3.46
CA GLU A 57 -11.55 8.80 2.79
C GLU A 57 -10.23 8.63 2.02
N TYR A 58 -9.80 9.67 1.30
CA TYR A 58 -8.51 9.70 0.60
C TYR A 58 -7.33 9.48 1.56
N LYS A 59 -7.28 10.24 2.67
CA LYS A 59 -6.24 10.04 3.69
C LYS A 59 -6.28 8.63 4.26
N GLN A 60 -7.47 8.10 4.55
CA GLN A 60 -7.62 6.74 5.07
C GLN A 60 -7.13 5.68 4.07
N GLN A 61 -7.33 5.88 2.76
CA GLN A 61 -6.80 4.99 1.73
C GLN A 61 -5.27 5.05 1.66
N GLN A 62 -4.67 6.25 1.75
CA GLN A 62 -3.21 6.41 1.86
C GLN A 62 -2.65 5.68 3.08
N ASP A 63 -3.26 5.86 4.25
CA ASP A 63 -2.84 5.21 5.50
C ASP A 63 -2.94 3.68 5.38
N ARG A 64 -3.99 3.15 4.73
CA ARG A 64 -4.17 1.71 4.48
C ARG A 64 -3.13 1.15 3.50
N ALA A 65 -2.76 1.91 2.46
CA ALA A 65 -1.71 1.53 1.52
C ALA A 65 -0.36 1.39 2.23
N LEU A 66 0.01 2.42 3.01
CA LEU A 66 1.22 2.42 3.83
C LEU A 66 1.23 1.29 4.87
N ALA A 67 0.12 1.07 5.58
CA ALA A 67 0.00 -0.01 6.54
C ALA A 67 0.16 -1.39 5.88
N THR A 68 -0.41 -1.59 4.69
CA THR A 68 -0.27 -2.85 3.93
C THR A 68 1.19 -3.14 3.60
N ILE A 69 1.93 -2.14 3.14
CA ILE A 69 3.37 -2.25 2.87
C ILE A 69 4.13 -2.49 4.18
N TYR A 70 3.86 -1.73 5.24
CA TYR A 70 4.57 -1.86 6.51
C TYR A 70 4.42 -3.23 7.16
N TYR A 71 3.19 -3.76 7.23
CA TYR A 71 2.93 -5.04 7.87
C TYR A 71 3.37 -6.25 7.05
N SER A 72 3.62 -6.07 5.75
CA SER A 72 4.17 -7.11 4.88
C SER A 72 5.69 -7.18 4.87
N ILE A 73 6.37 -6.37 5.70
CA ILE A 73 7.82 -6.45 5.91
C ILE A 73 8.08 -7.18 7.22
N ASP A 74 9.09 -8.05 7.22
CA ASP A 74 9.58 -8.71 8.44
C ASP A 74 9.99 -7.64 9.46
N GLU A 75 9.59 -7.84 10.71
CA GLU A 75 9.69 -6.87 11.78
C GLU A 75 11.09 -6.28 11.92
N GLN A 76 12.13 -7.09 11.70
CA GLN A 76 13.53 -6.64 11.79
C GLN A 76 13.92 -5.61 10.71
N TYR A 77 13.18 -5.54 9.60
CA TYR A 77 13.44 -4.59 8.50
C TYR A 77 12.45 -3.42 8.45
N ARG A 78 11.40 -3.41 9.29
CA ARG A 78 10.39 -2.34 9.30
C ARG A 78 10.96 -0.96 9.63
N THR A 79 12.04 -0.91 10.41
CA THR A 79 12.75 0.32 10.74
C THR A 79 13.27 1.04 9.50
N LEU A 80 13.62 0.31 8.44
CA LEU A 80 14.13 0.86 7.17
C LEU A 80 13.12 1.76 6.45
N ILE A 81 11.82 1.54 6.67
CA ILE A 81 10.75 2.30 6.02
C ILE A 81 9.88 3.08 7.01
N SER A 82 10.17 2.98 8.30
CA SER A 82 9.37 3.60 9.37
C SER A 82 9.29 5.13 9.30
N SER A 83 10.25 5.78 8.63
CA SER A 83 10.26 7.22 8.38
C SER A 83 9.45 7.64 7.14
N THR A 84 8.92 6.69 6.37
CA THR A 84 8.20 6.98 5.11
C THR A 84 6.75 7.32 5.41
N THR A 85 6.45 8.62 5.40
CA THR A 85 5.11 9.17 5.60
C THR A 85 4.38 9.50 4.29
N ASN A 86 5.05 9.33 3.15
CA ASN A 86 4.48 9.54 1.82
C ASN A 86 4.75 8.30 0.94
N PRO A 87 3.72 7.56 0.51
CA PRO A 87 3.88 6.35 -0.30
C PRO A 87 4.49 6.61 -1.69
N SER A 88 4.37 7.83 -2.22
CA SER A 88 4.93 8.21 -3.52
C SER A 88 6.39 8.67 -3.45
N LYS A 89 6.99 8.76 -2.24
CA LYS A 89 8.39 9.14 -2.09
C LYS A 89 9.27 7.96 -2.50
N LYS A 90 9.91 8.07 -3.67
CA LYS A 90 10.84 7.07 -4.19
C LYS A 90 12.07 6.97 -3.27
N PHE A 91 12.45 5.73 -2.92
CA PHE A 91 13.71 5.40 -2.26
C PHE A 91 14.88 5.46 -3.25
#